data_AF-A0A5N5M6R1-F1
#
_entry.id   AF-A0A5N5M6R1-F1
#
_cell.length_a   1.000
_cell.length_b   1.000
_cell.length_c   1.000
_cell.angle_alpha   90.00
_cell.angle_beta   90.00
_cell.angle_gamma   90.00
#
_symmetry.space_group_name_H-M   'P 1'
#
loop_
_entity.id
_entity.type
_entity.pdbx_description
1 polymer ?
#
loop_
_entity_poly.entity_id
_entity_poly.type
_entity_poly.pdbx_seq_one_letter_code
_entity_poly.pdbx_strand_id
1 'polypeptide(L)'
;MLANPFETGVGHFWGLIDTRDYMRARFGLVEEVLKLNNSPAVAPALDHLMDMLRLNRSDNMGLRDKVPALFLRLGRDQECYDFMKWWTTPDDDYDWGDTTLPHLSIHGADALESPGVFCGEYDGLGHTAMVGVTIGIGPLVPQEIIDQIRREITGSDAIPPSLVHRRDLSSVIGSLRAQVKQLFDAVHKNNKFFWDMLINPGSNLTAQPYAYSRGSVEEAQLALKHNYSSWIETPGAIAILEESRAA
;
A
#
# COMPACT_ATOMS: atom_id res chain seq x y z
N MET A 1 20.33 -26.56 -25.34
CA MET A 1 19.04 -25.93 -25.02
C MET A 1 19.33 -24.50 -24.65
N LEU A 2 18.61 -23.52 -25.23
CA LEU A 2 18.68 -22.14 -24.73
C LEU A 2 18.19 -22.16 -23.27
N ALA A 3 18.93 -21.50 -22.37
CA ALA A 3 18.53 -21.39 -20.98
C ALA A 3 17.16 -20.71 -20.88
N ASN A 4 16.26 -21.28 -20.09
CA ASN A 4 14.93 -20.69 -19.85
C ASN A 4 15.10 -19.43 -18.99
N PRO A 5 14.85 -18.20 -19.51
CA PRO A 5 15.05 -16.99 -18.73
C PRO A 5 14.18 -16.95 -17.48
N PHE A 6 13.03 -17.64 -17.46
CA PHE A 6 12.14 -17.76 -16.28
C PHE A 6 12.73 -18.57 -15.13
N GLU A 7 13.82 -19.29 -15.38
CA GLU A 7 14.57 -20.04 -14.37
C GLU A 7 15.90 -19.36 -14.07
N THR A 8 16.66 -18.98 -15.10
CA THR A 8 18.03 -18.45 -14.93
C THR A 8 18.11 -16.95 -14.72
N GLY A 9 17.04 -16.21 -15.01
CA GLY A 9 16.98 -14.76 -14.93
C GLY A 9 16.20 -14.22 -13.73
N VAL A 10 15.64 -15.09 -12.88
CA VAL A 10 14.82 -14.69 -11.71
C VAL A 10 15.58 -13.69 -10.84
N GLY A 11 14.89 -12.64 -10.38
CA GLY A 11 15.49 -11.49 -9.68
C GLY A 11 16.10 -10.44 -10.60
N HIS A 12 16.45 -10.80 -11.84
CA HIS A 12 17.22 -9.97 -12.78
C HIS A 12 16.51 -9.69 -14.11
N PHE A 13 15.21 -9.98 -14.22
CA PHE A 13 14.47 -9.88 -15.50
C PHE A 13 14.58 -8.51 -16.17
N TRP A 14 14.68 -7.42 -15.41
CA TRP A 14 14.79 -6.10 -16.03
C TRP A 14 16.16 -5.83 -16.64
N GLY A 15 17.22 -6.48 -16.13
CA GLY A 15 18.57 -6.40 -16.68
C GLY A 15 18.70 -7.12 -18.03
N LEU A 16 17.87 -8.13 -18.27
CA LEU A 16 17.79 -8.85 -19.54
C LEU A 16 16.88 -8.08 -20.52
N ILE A 17 17.46 -7.52 -21.57
CA ILE A 17 16.74 -6.62 -22.51
C ILE A 17 15.54 -7.34 -23.15
N ASP A 18 15.72 -8.59 -23.56
CA ASP A 18 14.71 -9.38 -24.28
C ASP A 18 13.46 -9.70 -23.44
N THR A 19 13.55 -9.65 -22.10
CA THR A 19 12.42 -9.91 -21.21
C THR A 19 11.63 -8.66 -20.84
N ARG A 20 12.08 -7.45 -21.23
CA ARG A 20 11.38 -6.20 -20.89
C ARG A 20 10.03 -6.08 -21.57
N ASP A 21 9.91 -6.51 -22.82
CA ASP A 21 8.63 -6.45 -23.54
C ASP A 21 7.60 -7.40 -22.95
N TYR A 22 8.04 -8.57 -22.48
CA TYR A 22 7.20 -9.46 -21.68
C TYR A 22 6.71 -8.79 -20.38
N MET A 23 7.62 -8.17 -19.61
CA MET A 23 7.25 -7.50 -18.35
C MET A 23 6.26 -6.36 -18.59
N ARG A 24 6.46 -5.54 -19.63
CA ARG A 24 5.53 -4.47 -20.01
C ARG A 24 4.18 -5.00 -20.45
N ALA A 25 4.14 -6.03 -21.30
CA ALA A 25 2.89 -6.64 -21.77
C ALA A 25 2.10 -7.25 -20.60
N ARG A 26 2.79 -7.93 -19.67
CA ARG A 26 2.18 -8.50 -18.47
C ARG A 26 1.63 -7.42 -17.53
N PHE A 27 2.33 -6.30 -17.37
CA PHE A 27 1.80 -5.17 -16.62
C PHE A 27 0.56 -4.55 -17.29
N GLY A 28 0.57 -4.41 -18.62
CA GLY A 28 -0.59 -3.98 -19.38
C GLY A 28 -1.80 -4.89 -19.15
N LEU A 29 -1.60 -6.21 -19.10
CA LEU A 29 -2.65 -7.16 -18.72
C LEU A 29 -3.20 -6.87 -17.32
N VAL A 30 -2.34 -6.63 -16.33
CA VAL A 30 -2.79 -6.26 -14.97
C VAL A 30 -3.63 -4.99 -14.99
N GLU A 31 -3.21 -3.95 -15.72
CA GLU A 31 -3.99 -2.71 -15.83
C GLU A 31 -5.37 -2.95 -16.48
N GLU A 32 -5.45 -3.77 -17.53
CA GLU A 32 -6.75 -4.11 -18.14
C GLU A 32 -7.64 -4.94 -17.21
N VAL A 33 -7.07 -5.91 -16.50
CA VAL A 33 -7.81 -6.74 -15.53
C VAL A 33 -8.40 -5.88 -14.42
N LEU A 34 -7.63 -4.92 -13.89
CA LEU A 34 -8.08 -4.03 -12.83
C LEU A 34 -9.17 -3.03 -13.27
N LYS A 35 -9.29 -2.71 -14.57
CA LYS A 35 -10.41 -1.89 -15.08
C LYS A 35 -11.78 -2.54 -14.89
N LEU A 36 -11.83 -3.87 -14.85
CA LEU A 36 -13.08 -4.60 -14.57
C LEU A 36 -13.59 -4.38 -13.14
N ASN A 37 -12.72 -3.84 -12.27
CA ASN A 37 -12.97 -3.37 -10.90
C ASN A 37 -13.95 -4.22 -10.08
N ASN A 38 -13.81 -5.54 -10.16
CA ASN A 38 -14.58 -6.51 -9.39
C ASN A 38 -13.65 -7.42 -8.57
N SER A 39 -14.13 -7.94 -7.45
CA SER A 39 -13.32 -8.77 -6.54
C SER A 39 -12.63 -9.97 -7.20
N PRO A 40 -13.24 -10.70 -8.15
CA PRO A 40 -12.57 -11.81 -8.84
C PRO A 40 -11.32 -11.42 -9.64
N ALA A 41 -11.21 -10.17 -10.07
CA ALA A 41 -10.06 -9.65 -10.83
C ALA A 41 -8.87 -9.26 -9.92
N VAL A 42 -9.12 -8.98 -8.63
CA VAL A 42 -8.10 -8.46 -7.71
C VAL A 42 -7.03 -9.51 -7.38
N ALA A 43 -7.43 -10.75 -7.10
CA ALA A 43 -6.48 -11.82 -6.76
C ALA A 43 -5.54 -12.18 -7.93
N PRO A 44 -6.03 -12.44 -9.16
CA PRO A 44 -5.14 -12.68 -10.30
C PRO A 44 -4.21 -11.50 -10.62
N ALA A 45 -4.69 -10.26 -10.46
CA ALA A 45 -3.86 -9.08 -10.65
C ALA A 45 -2.72 -9.02 -9.61
N LEU A 46 -3.02 -9.30 -8.35
CA LEU A 46 -2.03 -9.38 -7.29
C LEU A 46 -1.00 -10.49 -7.56
N ASP A 47 -1.45 -11.69 -7.94
CA ASP A 47 -0.56 -12.81 -8.29
C ASP A 47 0.39 -12.44 -9.43
N HIS A 48 -0.11 -11.74 -10.45
CA HIS A 48 0.75 -11.26 -11.53
C HIS A 48 1.79 -10.26 -11.05
N LEU A 49 1.41 -9.27 -10.24
CA LEU A 49 2.34 -8.28 -9.70
C LEU A 49 3.40 -8.92 -8.78
N MET A 50 2.99 -9.83 -7.89
CA MET A 50 3.91 -10.52 -6.98
C MET A 50 4.93 -11.38 -7.72
N ASP A 51 4.49 -12.13 -8.75
CA ASP A 51 5.43 -12.89 -9.58
C ASP A 51 6.32 -11.97 -10.41
N MET A 52 5.83 -10.83 -10.89
CA MET A 52 6.67 -9.83 -11.56
C MET A 52 7.73 -9.24 -10.62
N LEU A 53 7.41 -9.00 -9.35
CA LEU A 53 8.39 -8.58 -8.33
C LEU A 53 9.41 -9.68 -8.00
N ARG A 54 9.00 -10.96 -8.05
CA ARG A 54 9.93 -12.10 -7.95
C ARG A 54 10.91 -12.12 -9.14
N LEU A 55 10.41 -11.85 -10.35
CA LEU A 55 11.23 -11.80 -11.56
C LEU A 55 12.16 -10.57 -11.58
N ASN A 56 11.68 -9.43 -11.08
CA ASN A 56 12.38 -8.16 -11.07
C ASN A 56 12.42 -7.58 -9.65
N ARG A 57 13.41 -8.04 -8.86
CA ARG A 57 13.52 -7.73 -7.44
C ARG A 57 13.68 -6.24 -7.16
N SER A 58 14.37 -5.52 -8.04
CA SER A 58 14.60 -4.08 -7.93
C SER A 58 13.37 -3.22 -8.24
N ASP A 59 12.26 -3.84 -8.68
CA ASP A 59 11.02 -3.16 -9.07
C ASP A 59 11.21 -1.94 -9.98
N ASN A 60 11.98 -2.10 -11.06
CA ASN A 60 12.24 -1.01 -12.01
C ASN A 60 10.99 -0.45 -12.72
N MET A 61 9.82 -1.06 -12.54
CA MET A 61 8.55 -0.62 -13.12
C MET A 61 7.62 0.05 -12.10
N GLY A 62 8.00 0.12 -10.81
CA GLY A 62 7.17 0.73 -9.76
C GLY A 62 5.89 -0.05 -9.46
N LEU A 63 5.93 -1.38 -9.61
CA LEU A 63 4.81 -2.27 -9.38
C LEU A 63 4.37 -2.29 -7.91
N ARG A 64 5.33 -2.12 -7.00
CA ARG A 64 5.12 -2.16 -5.54
C ARG A 64 4.11 -1.13 -5.05
N ASP A 65 3.91 -0.04 -5.78
CA ASP A 65 2.99 1.03 -5.37
C ASP A 65 1.52 0.64 -5.54
N LYS A 66 1.22 -0.44 -6.27
CA LYS A 66 -0.14 -0.97 -6.48
C LYS A 66 -0.49 -2.12 -5.54
N VAL A 67 0.52 -2.87 -5.11
CA VAL A 67 0.36 -4.14 -4.38
C VAL A 67 -0.42 -3.97 -3.07
N PRO A 68 -0.13 -2.98 -2.19
CA PRO A 68 -0.85 -2.79 -0.93
C PRO A 68 -2.36 -2.64 -1.10
N ALA A 69 -2.80 -1.84 -2.09
CA ALA A 69 -4.21 -1.65 -2.36
C ALA A 69 -4.92 -2.97 -2.72
N LEU A 70 -4.25 -3.85 -3.47
CA LEU A 70 -4.83 -5.15 -3.82
C LEU A 70 -4.89 -6.11 -2.63
N PHE A 71 -3.89 -6.10 -1.72
CA PHE A 71 -3.96 -6.87 -0.49
C PHE A 71 -5.17 -6.46 0.37
N LEU A 72 -5.37 -5.16 0.60
CA LEU A 72 -6.50 -4.67 1.40
C LEU A 72 -7.86 -5.00 0.79
N ARG A 73 -7.98 -4.90 -0.54
CA ARG A 73 -9.22 -5.28 -1.25
C ARG A 73 -9.54 -6.77 -1.16
N LEU A 74 -8.57 -7.60 -0.77
CA LEU A 74 -8.74 -9.03 -0.51
C LEU A 74 -8.86 -9.34 0.99
N GLY A 75 -8.83 -8.33 1.87
CA GLY A 75 -8.82 -8.51 3.33
C GLY A 75 -7.54 -9.20 3.84
N ARG A 76 -6.42 -9.03 3.13
CA ARG A 76 -5.10 -9.60 3.46
C ARG A 76 -4.24 -8.54 4.13
N ASP A 77 -4.73 -7.99 5.23
CA ASP A 77 -4.20 -6.79 5.87
C ASP A 77 -2.81 -7.02 6.47
N GLN A 78 -2.57 -8.18 7.09
CA GLN A 78 -1.27 -8.52 7.65
C GLN A 78 -0.20 -8.61 6.55
N GLU A 79 -0.53 -9.24 5.42
CA GLU A 79 0.38 -9.33 4.28
C GLU A 79 0.61 -7.97 3.62
N CYS A 80 -0.42 -7.10 3.60
CA CYS A 80 -0.28 -5.71 3.18
C CYS A 80 0.77 -4.98 4.05
N TYR A 81 0.63 -5.08 5.37
CA TYR A 81 1.52 -4.43 6.33
C TYR A 81 2.96 -4.94 6.20
N ASP A 82 3.12 -6.26 6.19
CA ASP A 82 4.41 -6.94 6.06
C ASP A 82 5.12 -6.55 4.75
N PHE A 83 4.37 -6.51 3.65
CA PHE A 83 4.88 -6.09 2.35
C PHE A 83 5.38 -4.64 2.39
N MET A 84 4.57 -3.70 2.88
CA MET A 84 4.97 -2.30 2.98
C MET A 84 6.19 -2.13 3.88
N LYS A 85 6.20 -2.78 5.05
CA LYS A 85 7.33 -2.73 5.99
C LYS A 85 8.61 -3.28 5.35
N TRP A 86 8.52 -4.36 4.56
CA TRP A 86 9.68 -4.87 3.85
C TRP A 86 10.26 -3.86 2.85
N TRP A 87 9.46 -3.00 2.23
CA TRP A 87 9.98 -2.02 1.27
C TRP A 87 10.63 -0.80 1.92
N THR A 88 10.43 -0.57 3.23
CA THR A 88 11.00 0.56 3.97
C THR A 88 12.14 0.19 4.91
N THR A 89 12.44 -1.11 5.07
CA THR A 89 13.45 -1.62 6.00
C THR A 89 14.84 -1.93 5.42
N PRO A 90 15.03 -2.22 4.11
CA PRO A 90 16.36 -2.49 3.57
C PRO A 90 17.27 -1.29 3.74
N ASP A 91 18.53 -1.56 4.11
CA ASP A 91 19.57 -0.55 4.23
C ASP A 91 19.90 0.08 2.87
N ASP A 92 20.50 1.28 2.89
CA ASP A 92 20.89 2.03 1.69
C ASP A 92 21.86 1.24 0.77
N ASP A 93 22.60 0.27 1.33
CA ASP A 93 23.56 -0.58 0.63
C ASP A 93 23.02 -1.96 0.25
N TYR A 94 21.70 -2.19 0.38
CA TYR A 94 21.07 -3.46 0.01
C TYR A 94 21.25 -3.78 -1.48
N ASP A 95 21.95 -4.90 -1.76
CA ASP A 95 22.19 -5.36 -3.13
C ASP A 95 20.94 -6.05 -3.70
N TRP A 96 20.16 -5.28 -4.46
CA TRP A 96 18.98 -5.78 -5.16
C TRP A 96 19.26 -6.90 -6.18
N GLY A 97 20.52 -7.04 -6.62
CA GLY A 97 20.97 -8.10 -7.51
C GLY A 97 21.40 -9.37 -6.78
N ASP A 98 21.77 -9.31 -5.50
CA ASP A 98 22.14 -10.53 -4.78
C ASP A 98 20.90 -11.32 -4.37
N THR A 99 20.47 -12.24 -5.24
CA THR A 99 19.31 -13.13 -5.03
C THR A 99 19.39 -14.05 -3.81
N THR A 100 20.55 -14.11 -3.13
CA THR A 100 20.70 -14.87 -1.88
C THR A 100 20.24 -14.07 -0.65
N LEU A 101 20.17 -12.74 -0.75
CA LEU A 101 19.66 -11.88 0.32
C LEU A 101 18.14 -12.06 0.50
N PRO A 102 17.62 -11.87 1.73
CA PRO A 102 16.19 -11.96 1.98
C PRO A 102 15.43 -10.93 1.15
N HIS A 103 14.25 -11.28 0.62
CA HIS A 103 13.38 -10.39 -0.15
C HIS A 103 11.92 -10.70 0.18
N LEU A 104 11.14 -9.66 0.53
CA LEU A 104 9.76 -9.79 1.03
C LEU A 104 9.66 -10.81 2.17
N SER A 105 10.61 -10.73 3.12
CA SER A 105 10.83 -11.78 4.14
C SER A 105 10.25 -11.46 5.52
N ILE A 106 9.63 -10.28 5.68
CA ILE A 106 8.89 -9.93 6.89
C ILE A 106 7.54 -10.65 6.86
N HIS A 107 7.19 -11.29 7.98
CA HIS A 107 5.90 -11.94 8.18
C HIS A 107 5.44 -11.77 9.63
N GLY A 108 4.17 -11.39 9.82
CA GLY A 108 3.56 -11.20 11.14
C GLY A 108 4.17 -10.04 11.92
N ALA A 109 4.58 -8.97 11.25
CA ALA A 109 5.03 -7.76 11.92
C ALA A 109 3.86 -7.11 12.68
N ASP A 110 4.18 -6.45 13.79
CA ASP A 110 3.19 -5.71 14.58
C ASP A 110 2.70 -4.49 13.79
N ALA A 111 1.51 -4.61 13.21
CA ALA A 111 0.86 -3.52 12.48
C ALA A 111 0.54 -2.30 13.37
N LEU A 112 0.56 -2.46 14.69
CA LEU A 112 0.29 -1.39 15.66
C LEU A 112 1.57 -0.75 16.22
N GLU A 113 2.74 -1.11 15.68
CA GLU A 113 3.99 -0.45 16.03
C GLU A 113 4.00 1.03 15.56
N SER A 114 5.01 1.78 15.96
CA SER A 114 5.16 3.18 15.51
C SER A 114 5.32 3.25 13.98
N PRO A 115 4.52 4.04 13.25
CA PRO A 115 4.59 4.12 11.79
C PRO A 115 5.77 4.96 11.30
N GLY A 116 6.72 5.33 12.17
CA GLY A 116 7.83 6.22 11.84
C GLY A 116 8.67 5.77 10.64
N VAL A 117 8.75 4.45 10.41
CA VAL A 117 9.43 3.85 9.24
C VAL A 117 8.75 4.12 7.90
N PHE A 118 7.53 4.67 7.91
CA PHE A 118 6.78 5.06 6.71
C PHE A 118 6.67 6.59 6.55
N CYS A 119 7.21 7.36 7.50
CA CYS A 119 7.06 8.81 7.56
C CYS A 119 8.29 9.58 7.04
N GLY A 120 9.25 8.90 6.42
CA GLY A 120 10.44 9.47 5.81
C GLY A 120 10.12 10.32 4.58
N GLU A 121 11.04 11.23 4.25
CA GLU A 121 10.94 12.08 3.05
C GLU A 121 11.12 11.27 1.74
N TYR A 122 11.76 10.10 1.85
CA TYR A 122 12.03 9.23 0.71
C TYR A 122 11.03 8.09 0.52
N ASP A 123 10.13 7.89 1.47
CA ASP A 123 9.14 6.81 1.44
C ASP A 123 8.10 7.03 0.34
N GLY A 124 7.57 5.93 -0.20
CA GLY A 124 6.57 5.97 -1.26
C GLY A 124 5.26 6.59 -0.74
N LEU A 125 4.82 7.69 -1.35
CA LEU A 125 3.59 8.41 -0.97
C LEU A 125 2.38 7.47 -0.84
N GLY A 126 2.25 6.51 -1.77
CA GLY A 126 1.20 5.48 -1.73
C GLY A 126 1.32 4.55 -0.53
N HIS A 127 2.52 4.09 -0.19
CA HIS A 127 2.74 3.21 0.96
C HIS A 127 2.39 3.90 2.27
N THR A 128 2.86 5.14 2.48
CA THR A 128 2.52 5.91 3.71
C THR A 128 1.02 6.11 3.85
N ALA A 129 0.31 6.45 2.77
CA ALA A 129 -1.14 6.60 2.79
C ALA A 129 -1.85 5.27 3.13
N MET A 130 -1.36 4.16 2.56
CA MET A 130 -1.96 2.83 2.73
C MET A 130 -1.76 2.20 4.10
N VAL A 131 -0.68 2.56 4.81
CA VAL A 131 -0.48 2.13 6.21
C VAL A 131 -1.64 2.60 7.07
N GLY A 132 -2.12 3.84 6.87
CA GLY A 132 -3.29 4.36 7.58
C GLY A 132 -4.50 3.44 7.44
N VAL A 133 -4.82 3.04 6.20
CA VAL A 133 -5.95 2.15 5.90
C VAL A 133 -5.77 0.79 6.56
N THR A 134 -4.55 0.25 6.51
CA THR A 134 -4.17 -1.06 7.05
C THR A 134 -4.30 -1.11 8.58
N ILE A 135 -3.91 -0.04 9.28
CA ILE A 135 -4.05 0.05 10.75
C ILE A 135 -5.46 0.46 11.19
N GLY A 136 -6.37 0.63 10.23
CA GLY A 136 -7.70 1.18 10.39
C GLY A 136 -7.64 2.69 10.56
N ILE A 137 -8.14 3.44 9.57
CA ILE A 137 -8.39 4.90 9.69
C ILE A 137 -9.65 5.18 10.53
N GLY A 138 -10.37 4.13 10.91
CA GLY A 138 -11.53 4.17 11.83
C GLY A 138 -11.38 4.86 13.19
N PRO A 139 -10.19 5.06 13.83
CA PRO A 139 -10.14 5.55 15.21
C PRO A 139 -10.33 7.06 15.40
N LEU A 140 -10.65 7.84 14.36
CA LEU A 140 -10.86 9.29 14.49
C LEU A 140 -12.29 9.74 14.86
N VAL A 141 -13.23 8.81 15.08
CA VAL A 141 -14.67 9.15 15.20
C VAL A 141 -15.19 8.98 16.65
N PRO A 142 -16.23 9.73 17.07
CA PRO A 142 -16.91 9.66 18.37
C PRO A 142 -17.23 8.26 18.95
N GLN A 143 -17.65 8.25 20.21
CA GLN A 143 -17.81 7.06 21.05
C GLN A 143 -18.69 5.95 20.43
N GLU A 144 -19.66 6.25 19.55
CA GLU A 144 -20.45 5.26 18.82
C GLU A 144 -19.61 4.38 17.85
N ILE A 145 -18.47 4.90 17.36
CA ILE A 145 -17.55 4.17 16.49
C ILE A 145 -16.59 3.29 17.27
N ILE A 146 -16.36 3.49 18.58
CA ILE A 146 -15.62 2.51 19.39
C ILE A 146 -16.30 1.12 19.36
N ASP A 147 -17.63 1.10 19.24
CA ASP A 147 -18.40 -0.12 19.03
C ASP A 147 -18.40 -0.63 17.57
N GLN A 148 -18.03 0.20 16.58
CA GLN A 148 -17.67 -0.23 15.21
C GLN A 148 -16.22 -0.69 15.11
N ILE A 149 -15.29 -0.06 15.80
CA ILE A 149 -13.89 -0.47 15.97
C ILE A 149 -13.86 -1.88 16.57
N ARG A 150 -14.72 -2.23 17.53
CA ARG A 150 -14.87 -3.63 17.97
C ARG A 150 -15.32 -4.61 16.85
N ARG A 151 -16.07 -4.13 15.85
CA ARG A 151 -16.50 -4.88 14.66
C ARG A 151 -15.51 -4.86 13.48
N GLU A 152 -14.64 -3.86 13.39
CA GLU A 152 -13.58 -3.76 12.37
C GLU A 152 -12.25 -4.36 12.85
N ILE A 153 -11.92 -4.25 14.15
CA ILE A 153 -10.85 -5.01 14.84
C ILE A 153 -11.05 -6.52 14.65
N THR A 154 -12.29 -6.97 14.43
CA THR A 154 -12.60 -8.37 14.15
C THR A 154 -12.51 -8.74 12.67
N GLY A 155 -12.31 -7.78 11.77
CA GLY A 155 -12.21 -7.98 10.31
C GLY A 155 -10.79 -7.96 9.74
N SER A 156 -9.88 -7.17 10.33
CA SER A 156 -8.48 -7.10 9.91
C SER A 156 -7.64 -8.18 10.59
N ASP A 157 -6.99 -9.03 9.80
CA ASP A 157 -6.12 -10.10 10.30
C ASP A 157 -4.77 -9.58 10.82
N ALA A 158 -4.44 -8.32 10.53
CA ALA A 158 -3.26 -7.63 11.06
C ALA A 158 -3.38 -7.28 12.56
N ILE A 159 -4.60 -7.34 13.12
CA ILE A 159 -4.85 -6.94 14.50
C ILE A 159 -4.68 -8.16 15.44
N PRO A 160 -3.84 -8.07 16.48
CA PRO A 160 -3.64 -9.17 17.40
C PRO A 160 -4.94 -9.64 18.08
N PRO A 161 -5.25 -10.95 18.07
CA PRO A 161 -6.45 -11.51 18.72
C PRO A 161 -6.55 -11.17 20.22
N SER A 162 -5.42 -10.91 20.87
CA SER A 162 -5.34 -10.51 22.28
C SER A 162 -6.06 -9.18 22.56
N LEU A 163 -6.21 -8.31 21.57
CA LEU A 163 -6.91 -7.03 21.70
C LEU A 163 -8.43 -7.20 21.69
N VAL A 164 -8.94 -8.22 21.02
CA VAL A 164 -10.39 -8.52 20.94
C VAL A 164 -11.00 -8.76 22.32
N HIS A 165 -10.22 -9.31 23.26
CA HIS A 165 -10.68 -9.65 24.61
C HIS A 165 -10.30 -8.61 25.68
N ARG A 166 -9.63 -7.51 25.30
CA ARG A 166 -9.26 -6.46 26.25
C ARG A 166 -10.48 -5.64 26.65
N ARG A 167 -10.72 -5.53 27.97
CA ARG A 167 -11.84 -4.75 28.53
C ARG A 167 -11.65 -3.25 28.37
N ASP A 168 -10.40 -2.79 28.41
CA ASP A 168 -10.03 -1.39 28.20
C ASP A 168 -9.07 -1.28 27.01
N LEU A 169 -9.48 -0.50 26.03
CA LEU A 169 -8.74 -0.20 24.81
C LEU A 169 -8.33 1.27 24.73
N SER A 170 -8.58 2.08 25.77
CA SER A 170 -8.39 3.54 25.72
C SER A 170 -6.97 3.94 25.37
N SER A 171 -5.96 3.24 25.92
CA SER A 171 -4.55 3.49 25.61
C SER A 171 -4.17 3.08 24.19
N VAL A 172 -4.71 1.96 23.70
CA VAL A 172 -4.50 1.48 22.32
C VAL A 172 -5.13 2.44 21.32
N ILE A 173 -6.36 2.87 21.56
CA ILE A 173 -7.06 3.87 20.75
C ILE A 173 -6.29 5.19 20.75
N GLY A 174 -5.78 5.63 21.90
CA GLY A 174 -4.95 6.83 22.01
C GLY A 174 -3.66 6.74 21.19
N SER A 175 -2.97 5.59 21.23
CA SER A 175 -1.80 5.32 20.40
C SER A 175 -2.15 5.34 18.91
N LEU A 176 -3.21 4.63 18.50
CA LEU A 176 -3.63 4.55 17.10
C LEU A 176 -4.01 5.92 16.54
N ARG A 177 -4.71 6.75 17.33
CA ARG A 177 -4.99 8.15 16.93
C ARG A 177 -3.72 8.94 16.68
N ALA A 178 -2.72 8.80 17.53
CA ALA A 178 -1.43 9.48 17.35
C ALA A 178 -0.69 8.96 16.10
N GLN A 179 -0.70 7.64 15.87
CA GLN A 179 -0.08 7.00 14.70
C GLN A 179 -0.76 7.43 13.39
N VAL A 180 -2.11 7.39 13.35
CA VAL A 180 -2.89 7.87 12.20
C VAL A 180 -2.58 9.34 11.93
N LYS A 181 -2.59 10.19 12.96
CA LYS A 181 -2.23 11.60 12.79
C LYS A 181 -0.82 11.77 12.21
N GLN A 182 0.15 11.00 12.71
CA GLN A 182 1.53 11.05 12.22
C GLN A 182 1.61 10.69 10.72
N LEU A 183 0.90 9.65 10.28
CA LEU A 183 0.83 9.25 8.88
C LEU A 183 0.18 10.34 8.01
N PHE A 184 -0.91 10.94 8.51
CA PHE A 184 -1.59 12.04 7.83
C PHE A 184 -0.69 13.25 7.61
N ASP A 185 -0.01 13.68 8.67
CA ASP A 185 0.93 14.79 8.64
C ASP A 185 2.09 14.48 7.67
N ALA A 186 2.60 13.24 7.66
CA ALA A 186 3.66 12.80 6.76
C ALA A 186 3.24 12.83 5.29
N VAL A 187 2.07 12.26 4.95
CA VAL A 187 1.53 12.30 3.58
C VAL A 187 1.30 13.75 3.13
N HIS A 188 0.72 14.60 3.98
CA HIS A 188 0.49 16.01 3.64
C HIS A 188 1.80 16.77 3.42
N LYS A 189 2.81 16.52 4.26
CA LYS A 189 4.14 17.10 4.13
C LYS A 189 4.82 16.68 2.83
N ASN A 190 4.75 15.39 2.49
CA ASN A 190 5.38 14.84 1.29
C ASN A 190 4.62 15.24 0.02
N ASN A 191 3.29 15.32 0.07
CA ASN A 191 2.46 15.76 -1.04
C ASN A 191 1.15 16.42 -0.56
N LYS A 192 1.15 17.76 -0.55
CA LYS A 192 0.02 18.57 -0.09
C LYS A 192 -1.29 18.38 -0.87
N PHE A 193 -1.21 17.84 -2.10
CA PHE A 193 -2.37 17.70 -2.98
C PHE A 193 -3.14 16.39 -2.74
N PHE A 194 -2.49 15.38 -2.18
CA PHE A 194 -3.01 14.01 -2.15
C PHE A 194 -4.36 13.90 -1.43
N TRP A 195 -4.48 14.44 -0.21
CA TRP A 195 -5.72 14.36 0.57
C TRP A 195 -6.89 15.06 -0.10
N ASP A 196 -6.65 16.22 -0.71
CA ASP A 196 -7.67 16.94 -1.47
C ASP A 196 -8.17 16.14 -2.67
N MET A 197 -7.25 15.51 -3.40
CA MET A 197 -7.58 14.66 -4.54
C MET A 197 -8.24 13.35 -4.13
N LEU A 198 -7.93 12.82 -2.95
CA LEU A 198 -8.57 11.60 -2.45
C LEU A 198 -10.05 11.82 -2.12
N ILE A 199 -10.38 12.97 -1.51
CA ILE A 199 -11.77 13.36 -1.21
C ILE A 199 -12.49 13.77 -2.50
N ASN A 200 -11.83 14.56 -3.36
CA ASN A 200 -12.42 15.10 -4.59
C ASN A 200 -11.59 14.67 -5.82
N PRO A 201 -11.70 13.40 -6.25
CA PRO A 201 -10.86 12.84 -7.31
C PRO A 201 -11.01 13.54 -8.66
N GLY A 202 -12.25 13.88 -9.07
CA GLY A 202 -12.50 14.56 -10.35
C GLY A 202 -11.73 13.95 -11.53
N SER A 203 -11.11 14.80 -12.34
CA SER A 203 -10.25 14.38 -13.45
C SER A 203 -8.88 13.83 -13.01
N ASN A 204 -8.48 14.03 -11.75
CA ASN A 204 -7.19 13.57 -11.23
C ASN A 204 -7.12 12.03 -11.18
N LEU A 205 -8.23 11.36 -10.91
CA LEU A 205 -8.28 9.89 -10.84
C LEU A 205 -8.01 9.21 -12.20
N THR A 206 -8.36 9.88 -13.29
CA THR A 206 -8.17 9.39 -14.67
C THR A 206 -6.95 10.00 -15.36
N ALA A 207 -6.18 10.83 -14.66
CA ALA A 207 -4.99 11.45 -15.22
C ALA A 207 -3.92 10.40 -15.58
N GLN A 208 -3.20 10.65 -16.67
CA GLN A 208 -2.15 9.79 -17.20
C GLN A 208 -0.88 10.64 -17.34
N PRO A 209 -0.21 10.98 -16.24
CA PRO A 209 1.00 11.78 -16.30
C PRO A 209 2.12 11.00 -17.00
N TYR A 210 2.85 11.67 -17.89
CA TYR A 210 3.99 11.07 -18.58
C TYR A 210 5.19 10.88 -17.65
N ALA A 211 5.37 11.80 -16.70
CA ALA A 211 6.39 11.79 -15.68
C ALA A 211 5.87 12.54 -14.45
N TYR A 212 6.54 12.36 -13.32
CA TYR A 212 6.26 13.09 -12.09
C TYR A 212 7.56 13.43 -11.37
N SER A 213 7.47 14.36 -10.43
CA SER A 213 8.51 14.65 -9.45
C SER A 213 7.92 14.45 -8.06
N ARG A 214 8.76 14.17 -7.05
CA ARG A 214 8.30 14.09 -5.66
C ARG A 214 7.60 15.38 -5.24
N GLY A 215 6.46 15.24 -4.57
CA GLY A 215 5.59 16.33 -4.14
C GLY A 215 4.77 16.99 -5.25
N SER A 216 4.84 16.50 -6.49
CA SER A 216 4.10 17.07 -7.62
C SER A 216 2.65 16.60 -7.66
N VAL A 217 1.83 17.31 -8.44
CA VAL A 217 0.43 16.93 -8.69
C VAL A 217 0.35 15.58 -9.39
N GLU A 218 1.27 15.31 -10.32
CA GLU A 218 1.36 14.07 -11.09
C GLU A 218 1.67 12.86 -10.19
N GLU A 219 2.52 13.04 -9.17
CA GLU A 219 2.77 12.01 -8.16
C GLU A 219 1.50 11.70 -7.38
N ALA A 220 0.77 12.72 -6.94
CA ALA A 220 -0.49 12.57 -6.23
C ALA A 220 -1.55 11.86 -7.10
N GLN A 221 -1.62 12.18 -8.39
CA GLN A 221 -2.52 11.52 -9.35
C GLN A 221 -2.20 10.03 -9.51
N LEU A 222 -0.92 9.67 -9.60
CA LEU A 222 -0.51 8.26 -9.67
C LEU A 222 -0.83 7.51 -8.37
N ALA A 223 -0.47 8.08 -7.22
CA ALA A 223 -0.80 7.51 -5.92
C ALA A 223 -2.32 7.37 -5.74
N LEU A 224 -3.10 8.36 -6.17
CA LEU A 224 -4.56 8.31 -6.15
C LEU A 224 -5.07 7.15 -7.02
N LYS A 225 -4.66 7.07 -8.29
CA LYS A 225 -5.06 5.99 -9.21
C LYS A 225 -4.79 4.60 -8.65
N HIS A 226 -3.68 4.44 -7.93
CA HIS A 226 -3.28 3.12 -7.40
C HIS A 226 -4.08 2.71 -6.17
N ASN A 227 -4.48 3.67 -5.33
CA ASN A 227 -5.00 3.40 -4.00
C ASN A 227 -6.51 3.71 -3.87
N TYR A 228 -7.11 4.48 -4.78
CA TYR A 228 -8.48 4.98 -4.61
C TYR A 228 -9.52 3.88 -4.31
N SER A 229 -9.44 2.73 -5.01
CA SER A 229 -10.39 1.63 -4.80
C SER A 229 -10.31 1.04 -3.39
N SER A 230 -9.14 0.88 -2.78
CA SER A 230 -9.05 0.37 -1.40
C SER A 230 -9.62 1.37 -0.40
N TRP A 231 -9.42 2.67 -0.64
CA TRP A 231 -9.97 3.72 0.23
C TRP A 231 -11.50 3.81 0.17
N ILE A 232 -12.10 3.72 -1.02
CA ILE A 232 -13.57 3.78 -1.17
C ILE A 232 -14.25 2.49 -0.70
N GLU A 233 -13.57 1.34 -0.82
CA GLU A 233 -14.06 0.04 -0.35
C GLU A 233 -13.91 -0.11 1.18
N THR A 234 -13.06 0.70 1.82
CA THR A 234 -12.91 0.71 3.29
C THR A 234 -14.02 1.56 3.93
N PRO A 235 -14.92 0.97 4.73
CA PRO A 235 -16.00 1.71 5.37
C PRO A 235 -15.49 2.88 6.22
N GLY A 236 -16.12 4.05 6.09
CA GLY A 236 -15.81 5.24 6.90
C GLY A 236 -14.50 5.95 6.58
N ALA A 237 -13.59 5.38 5.78
CA ALA A 237 -12.27 5.96 5.54
C ALA A 237 -12.34 7.36 4.91
N ILE A 238 -13.19 7.58 3.90
CA ILE A 238 -13.36 8.91 3.28
C ILE A 238 -14.07 9.91 4.21
N ALA A 239 -15.10 9.48 4.93
CA ALA A 239 -15.85 10.35 5.85
C ALA A 239 -14.92 10.94 6.93
N ILE A 240 -13.99 10.14 7.43
CA ILE A 240 -12.99 10.57 8.42
C ILE A 240 -12.05 11.64 7.86
N LEU A 241 -11.68 11.54 6.58
CA LEU A 241 -10.89 12.58 5.90
C LEU A 241 -11.64 13.90 5.82
N GLU A 242 -12.94 13.84 5.50
CA GLU A 242 -13.80 15.01 5.40
C GLU A 242 -13.99 15.70 6.76
N GLU A 243 -14.24 14.92 7.81
CA GLU A 243 -14.36 15.43 9.20
C GLU A 243 -13.07 16.08 9.69
N SER A 244 -11.92 15.45 9.40
CA SER A 244 -10.60 15.97 9.81
C SER A 244 -10.22 17.29 9.13
N ARG A 245 -10.89 17.65 8.02
CA ARG A 245 -10.71 18.94 7.35
C ARG A 245 -11.64 20.04 7.87
N ALA A 246 -12.76 19.66 8.48
CA ALA A 246 -13.74 20.60 9.02
C ALA A 246 -13.38 21.08 10.44
N ALA A 247 -12.49 20.35 11.13
CA ALA A 247 -11.96 20.64 12.46
C ALA A 247 -10.70 21.53 12.40
#